data_AF-A0A8D8SIW6-F1
#
_entry.id   AF-A0A8D8SIW6-F1
#
_cell.length_a   1.000
_cell.length_b   1.000
_cell.length_c   1.000
_cell.angle_alpha   90.00
_cell.angle_beta   90.00
_cell.angle_gamma   90.00
#
_symmetry.space_group_name_H-M   'P 1'
#
loop_
_entity.id
_entity.type
_entity.pdbx_description
1 polymer ?
#
loop_
_entity_poly.entity_id
_entity_poly.type
_entity_poly.pdbx_seq_one_letter_code
_entity_poly.pdbx_strand_id
1 'polypeptide(L)'
;MLSVLFAYKSNLYHFDLHSISDSVCCQYCFQTFPFHSSVLLHHAKSCDSVERPDKKYRYVCLMCKYAAYDSHRMRRHLRTHTGEKPFRCMYCMIDFGQVESLNRHIQVKHINDNMKKRKR
;
A
#
# COMPACT_ATOMS: atom_id res chain seq x y z
N MET A 1 29.10 13.95 12.83
CA MET A 1 28.15 14.42 13.87
C MET A 1 27.34 15.57 13.27
N LEU A 2 26.38 15.28 12.38
CA LEU A 2 25.45 16.30 11.89
C LEU A 2 24.03 15.86 12.24
N SER A 3 23.52 16.58 13.23
CA SER A 3 22.18 16.54 13.78
C SER A 3 21.18 17.12 12.77
N VAL A 4 20.06 16.44 12.51
CA VAL A 4 18.84 17.12 12.04
C VAL A 4 17.64 16.51 12.76
N LEU A 5 17.02 17.32 13.60
CA LEU A 5 15.76 17.09 14.31
C LEU A 5 14.59 17.69 13.51
N PHE A 6 13.42 17.02 13.59
CA PHE A 6 12.00 17.48 13.59
C PHE A 6 11.15 16.55 12.70
N ALA A 7 10.30 15.64 13.22
CA ALA A 7 9.11 15.73 14.08
C ALA A 7 7.82 16.21 13.37
N TYR A 8 6.93 15.28 12.99
CA TYR A 8 5.50 15.35 13.38
C TYR A 8 4.81 13.97 13.39
N LYS A 9 4.01 13.77 14.45
CA LYS A 9 3.21 12.59 14.88
C LYS A 9 2.29 12.06 13.77
N SER A 10 2.04 10.75 13.63
CA SER A 10 1.33 9.94 14.63
C SER A 10 1.46 8.42 14.37
N ASN A 11 1.78 7.69 15.44
CA ASN A 11 1.58 6.25 15.69
C ASN A 11 2.51 5.21 15.00
N LEU A 12 3.60 4.94 15.74
CA LEU A 12 4.25 3.64 16.05
C LEU A 12 4.68 2.74 14.88
N TYR A 13 6.01 2.59 14.79
CA TYR A 13 6.84 1.76 13.89
C TYR A 13 7.15 2.41 12.52
N HIS A 14 8.01 3.42 12.56
CA HIS A 14 8.64 4.00 11.36
C HIS A 14 10.16 3.96 11.53
N PHE A 15 10.76 2.83 11.20
CA PHE A 15 12.19 2.69 10.94
C PHE A 15 12.27 1.78 9.72
N ASP A 16 12.80 2.30 8.61
CA ASP A 16 13.41 1.59 7.46
C ASP A 16 13.22 2.29 6.09
N LEU A 17 12.64 3.50 6.03
CA LEU A 17 12.61 4.32 4.81
C LEU A 17 12.77 5.82 5.14
N HIS A 18 13.75 6.46 4.50
CA HIS A 18 13.90 7.92 4.51
C HIS A 18 13.25 8.51 3.25
N SER A 19 12.36 9.49 3.43
CA SER A 19 11.73 10.24 2.33
C SER A 19 12.64 11.39 1.92
N ILE A 20 13.16 11.34 0.69
CA ILE A 20 13.92 12.42 0.07
C ILE A 20 13.17 12.77 -1.21
N SER A 21 12.29 13.78 -1.15
CA SER A 21 11.55 14.31 -2.31
C SER A 21 10.77 13.25 -3.12
N ASP A 22 9.52 12.98 -2.72
CA ASP A 22 8.56 12.04 -3.36
C ASP A 22 9.09 10.61 -3.62
N SER A 23 10.25 10.29 -3.04
CA SER A 23 10.99 9.08 -3.27
C SER A 23 11.32 8.39 -1.96
N VAL A 24 11.43 7.07 -2.04
CA VAL A 24 11.63 6.14 -0.94
C VAL A 24 12.93 5.38 -1.16
N CYS A 25 13.81 5.42 -0.16
CA CYS A 25 15.08 4.69 -0.15
C CYS A 25 14.96 3.39 0.65
N CYS A 26 15.20 2.24 0.01
CA CYS A 26 15.21 0.95 0.69
C CYS A 26 16.43 0.83 1.62
N GLN A 27 16.23 0.56 2.90
CA GLN A 27 17.34 0.40 3.86
C GLN A 27 18.18 -0.87 3.64
N TYR A 28 17.70 -1.85 2.88
CA TYR A 28 18.44 -3.10 2.63
C TYR A 28 19.37 -3.05 1.42
N CYS A 29 18.99 -2.33 0.36
CA CYS A 29 19.77 -2.25 -0.87
C CYS A 29 20.10 -0.80 -1.29
N PHE A 30 19.69 0.18 -0.49
CA PHE A 30 19.93 1.61 -0.68
C PHE A 30 19.47 2.19 -2.03
N GLN A 31 18.55 1.49 -2.72
CA GLN A 31 17.96 1.98 -3.96
C GLN A 31 16.81 2.95 -3.67
N THR A 32 16.74 4.03 -4.45
CA THR A 32 15.70 5.07 -4.38
C THR A 32 14.63 4.84 -5.44
N PHE A 33 13.37 5.04 -5.07
CA PHE A 33 12.23 4.78 -5.93
C PHE A 33 11.13 5.82 -5.74
N PRO A 34 10.36 6.18 -6.79
CA PRO A 34 9.15 6.98 -6.62
C PRO A 34 8.16 6.31 -5.66
N PHE A 35 7.46 7.11 -4.85
CA PHE A 35 6.50 6.63 -3.86
C PHE A 35 5.18 6.14 -4.50
N HIS A 36 5.27 5.04 -5.25
CA HIS A 36 4.16 4.45 -5.98
C HIS A 36 4.07 2.92 -5.79
N SER A 37 2.85 2.41 -5.64
CA SER A 37 2.55 1.02 -5.29
C SER A 37 3.06 0.02 -6.34
N SER A 38 3.15 0.42 -7.61
CA SER A 38 3.73 -0.43 -8.67
C SER A 38 5.24 -0.61 -8.52
N VAL A 39 5.96 0.45 -8.14
CA VAL A 39 7.43 0.44 -8.01
C VAL A 39 7.83 -0.29 -6.73
N LEU A 40 7.13 -0.01 -5.63
CA LEU A 40 7.32 -0.73 -4.37
C LEU A 40 6.99 -2.22 -4.49
N LEU A 41 6.01 -2.60 -5.30
CA LEU A 41 5.71 -4.01 -5.57
C LEU A 41 6.84 -4.71 -6.35
N HIS A 42 7.40 -4.05 -7.35
CA HIS A 42 8.52 -4.57 -8.11
C HIS A 42 9.69 -4.86 -7.16
N HIS A 43 10.02 -3.89 -6.31
CA HIS A 43 11.10 -4.02 -5.35
C HIS A 43 10.80 -5.05 -4.24
N ALA A 44 9.57 -5.13 -3.73
CA ALA A 44 9.10 -6.14 -2.79
C ALA A 44 9.23 -7.60 -3.31
N LYS A 45 9.29 -7.77 -4.63
CA LYS A 45 9.52 -9.06 -5.29
C LYS A 45 11.02 -9.33 -5.51
N SER A 46 11.77 -8.32 -5.94
CA SER A 46 13.15 -8.43 -6.41
C SER A 46 14.23 -8.15 -5.37
N CYS A 47 13.86 -7.74 -4.15
CA CYS A 47 14.83 -7.53 -3.08
C CYS A 47 15.29 -8.89 -2.54
N ASP A 48 16.49 -9.31 -2.92
CA ASP A 48 17.10 -10.57 -2.45
C ASP A 48 17.70 -10.46 -1.03
N SER A 49 17.84 -9.23 -0.52
CA SER A 49 18.35 -8.93 0.81
C SER A 49 17.32 -9.12 1.94
N VAL A 50 16.07 -9.46 1.61
CA VAL A 50 14.97 -9.57 2.58
C VAL A 50 14.69 -11.03 2.89
N GLU A 51 14.75 -11.37 4.19
CA GLU A 51 14.36 -12.69 4.68
C GLU A 51 12.87 -12.92 4.45
N ARG A 52 12.54 -14.01 3.72
CA ARG A 52 11.16 -14.39 3.45
C ARG A 52 10.68 -15.38 4.52
N PRO A 53 9.53 -15.14 5.17
CA PRO A 53 9.05 -16.01 6.25
C PRO A 53 8.70 -17.43 5.78
N ASP A 54 8.30 -17.61 4.51
CA ASP A 54 8.05 -18.90 3.86
C ASP A 54 8.24 -18.75 2.33
N LYS A 55 8.64 -19.81 1.61
CA LYS A 55 8.68 -19.85 0.13
C LYS A 55 7.33 -19.48 -0.51
N LYS A 56 6.23 -19.71 0.21
CA LYS A 56 4.86 -19.34 -0.19
C LYS A 56 4.65 -17.83 -0.30
N TYR A 57 5.33 -17.03 0.51
CA TYR A 57 5.17 -15.57 0.52
C TYR A 57 6.27 -14.91 -0.30
N ARG A 58 6.01 -14.75 -1.60
CA ARG A 58 6.97 -14.19 -2.55
C ARG A 58 7.12 -12.67 -2.45
N TYR A 59 6.13 -11.97 -1.90
CA TYR A 59 6.12 -10.51 -1.81
C TYR A 59 6.22 -10.10 -0.34
N VAL A 60 7.26 -9.35 0.01
CA VAL A 60 7.45 -8.83 1.38
C VAL A 60 7.40 -7.31 1.36
N CYS A 61 6.64 -6.72 2.28
CA CYS A 61 6.58 -5.29 2.42
C CYS A 61 7.85 -4.80 3.11
N LEU A 62 8.42 -3.71 2.61
CA LEU A 62 9.63 -3.11 3.17
C LEU A 62 9.33 -2.00 4.18
N MET A 63 8.05 -1.65 4.31
CA MET A 63 7.54 -0.64 5.26
C MET A 63 7.03 -1.27 6.56
N CYS A 64 6.77 -2.57 6.55
CA CYS A 64 6.22 -3.30 7.69
C CYS A 64 6.38 -4.80 7.49
N LYS A 65 6.04 -5.60 8.51
CA LYS A 65 6.19 -7.07 8.48
C LYS A 65 5.15 -7.81 7.62
N TYR A 66 4.40 -7.11 6.78
CA TYR A 66 3.38 -7.74 5.93
C TYR A 66 4.01 -8.52 4.78
N ALA A 67 3.53 -9.75 4.58
CA ALA A 67 3.92 -10.58 3.44
C ALA A 67 2.69 -11.11 2.70
N ALA A 68 2.81 -11.24 1.39
CA ALA A 68 1.75 -11.75 0.53
C ALA A 68 2.28 -12.84 -0.40
N TYR A 69 1.41 -13.78 -0.71
CA TYR A 69 1.70 -14.87 -1.65
C TYR A 69 1.49 -14.42 -3.12
N ASP A 70 0.73 -13.36 -3.35
CA ASP A 70 0.44 -12.81 -4.68
C ASP A 70 0.71 -11.29 -4.76
N SER A 71 0.89 -10.80 -5.98
CA SER A 71 1.19 -9.39 -6.24
C SER A 71 0.00 -8.46 -6.06
N HIS A 72 -1.24 -8.95 -6.21
CA HIS A 72 -2.44 -8.13 -6.05
C HIS A 72 -2.66 -7.73 -4.60
N ARG A 73 -2.50 -8.67 -3.67
CA ARG A 73 -2.55 -8.44 -2.23
C ARG A 73 -1.45 -7.51 -1.78
N MET A 74 -0.22 -7.72 -2.25
CA MET A 74 0.87 -6.79 -1.94
C MET A 74 0.60 -5.40 -2.50
N ARG A 75 0.19 -5.25 -3.77
CA ARG A 75 -0.13 -3.94 -4.34
C ARG A 75 -1.22 -3.22 -3.56
N ARG A 76 -2.30 -3.94 -3.19
CA ARG A 76 -3.37 -3.38 -2.36
C ARG A 76 -2.86 -2.95 -0.98
N HIS A 77 -1.99 -3.76 -0.37
CA HIS A 77 -1.35 -3.41 0.89
C HIS A 77 -0.48 -2.15 0.74
N LEU A 78 0.33 -2.03 -0.32
CA LEU A 78 1.20 -0.88 -0.53
C LEU A 78 0.44 0.45 -0.60
N ARG A 79 -0.83 0.45 -1.05
CA ARG A 79 -1.70 1.64 -1.03
C ARG A 79 -2.01 2.16 0.37
N THR A 80 -1.89 1.33 1.42
CA THR A 80 -2.05 1.81 2.81
C THR A 80 -0.89 2.68 3.24
N HIS A 81 0.26 2.55 2.59
CA HIS A 81 1.43 3.38 2.81
C HIS A 81 1.46 4.57 1.84
N THR A 82 1.23 4.32 0.54
CA THR A 82 1.31 5.38 -0.48
C THR A 82 0.11 6.32 -0.48
N GLY A 83 -1.02 5.91 0.12
CA GLY A 83 -2.25 6.69 0.11
C GLY A 83 -2.94 6.76 -1.25
N GLU A 84 -2.47 6.01 -2.26
CA GLU A 84 -3.06 5.96 -3.60
C GLU A 84 -4.54 5.56 -3.57
N LYS A 85 -5.36 6.35 -4.29
CA LYS A 85 -6.79 6.12 -4.43
C LYS A 85 -7.21 6.09 -5.91
N PRO A 86 -6.89 5.01 -6.64
CA PRO A 86 -7.10 4.96 -8.09
C PRO A 86 -8.57 4.80 -8.50
N PHE A 87 -9.49 4.55 -7.57
CA PHE A 87 -10.89 4.27 -7.90
C PHE A 87 -11.79 5.45 -7.55
N ARG A 88 -12.17 6.21 -8.57
CA ARG A 88 -13.08 7.35 -8.43
C ARG A 88 -14.54 6.93 -8.53
N CYS A 89 -15.38 7.43 -7.63
CA CYS A 89 -16.82 7.32 -7.76
C CYS A 89 -17.32 8.22 -8.90
N MET A 90 -18.04 7.64 -9.86
CA MET A 90 -18.58 8.41 -10.99
C MET A 90 -19.72 9.37 -10.60
N TYR A 91 -20.38 9.14 -9.46
CA TYR A 91 -21.54 9.92 -9.02
C TYR A 91 -21.16 11.12 -8.14
N CYS A 92 -20.11 11.00 -7.32
CA CYS A 92 -19.73 12.05 -6.37
C CYS A 92 -18.23 12.36 -6.34
N MET A 93 -17.46 11.82 -7.28
CA MET A 93 -16.02 12.09 -7.48
C MET A 93 -15.13 11.78 -6.26
N ILE A 94 -15.63 11.03 -5.27
CA ILE A 94 -14.84 10.56 -4.13
C ILE A 94 -13.92 9.43 -4.58
N ASP A 95 -12.64 9.54 -4.25
CA ASP A 95 -11.62 8.55 -4.59
C ASP A 95 -11.45 7.50 -3.48
N PHE A 96 -11.23 6.24 -3.87
CA PHE A 96 -11.05 5.07 -3.00
C PHE A 96 -9.77 4.29 -3.36
N GLY A 97 -9.11 3.75 -2.33
CA GLY A 97 -7.94 2.88 -2.49
C GLY A 97 -8.25 1.45 -2.96
N GLN A 98 -9.52 1.03 -2.85
CA GLN A 98 -9.97 -0.34 -3.12
C GLN A 98 -11.33 -0.33 -3.84
N VAL A 99 -11.53 -1.30 -4.75
CA VAL A 99 -12.77 -1.43 -5.54
C VAL A 99 -13.93 -1.81 -4.63
N GLU A 100 -13.69 -2.66 -3.64
CA GLU A 100 -14.70 -3.12 -2.68
C GLU A 100 -15.25 -1.96 -1.86
N SER A 101 -14.39 -1.00 -1.48
CA SER A 101 -14.79 0.22 -0.79
C SER A 101 -15.62 1.13 -1.69
N LEU A 102 -15.24 1.29 -2.96
CA LEU A 102 -16.02 2.03 -3.96
C LEU A 102 -17.39 1.38 -4.18
N ASN A 103 -17.44 0.08 -4.43
CA ASN A 103 -18.68 -0.66 -4.68
C ASN A 103 -19.64 -0.55 -3.49
N ARG A 104 -19.14 -0.70 -2.26
CA ARG A 104 -19.94 -0.50 -1.06
C ARG A 104 -20.46 0.94 -0.95
N HIS A 105 -19.61 1.92 -1.24
CA HIS A 105 -20.01 3.32 -1.26
C HIS A 105 -21.12 3.57 -2.28
N ILE A 106 -20.95 3.11 -3.52
CA ILE A 106 -21.97 3.23 -4.57
C ILE A 106 -23.26 2.54 -4.14
N GLN A 107 -23.18 1.32 -3.61
CA GLN A 107 -24.35 0.56 -3.19
C GLN A 107 -25.17 1.29 -2.11
N VAL A 108 -24.49 1.86 -1.10
CA VAL A 108 -25.14 2.49 0.05
C VAL A 108 -25.55 3.94 -0.23
N LYS A 109 -24.78 4.67 -1.04
CA LYS A 109 -24.94 6.12 -1.22
C LYS A 109 -25.61 6.51 -2.54
N HIS A 110 -25.59 5.65 -3.55
CA HIS A 110 -26.07 5.99 -4.90
C HIS A 110 -27.11 5.03 -5.45
N ILE A 111 -27.06 3.74 -5.08
CA ILE A 111 -27.99 2.73 -5.62
C ILE A 111 -29.14 2.46 -4.66
N ASN A 112 -28.88 2.44 -3.35
CA ASN A 112 -29.80 2.13 -2.26
C ASN A 112 -31.00 1.24 -2.63
N ASP A 113 -30.76 0.10 -3.30
CA ASP A 113 -31.77 -0.92 -3.53
C ASP A 113 -31.17 -2.32 -3.83
N ASN A 114 -31.64 -3.28 -3.04
CA ASN A 114 -31.88 -4.71 -3.37
C ASN A 114 -30.81 -5.59 -4.06
N MET A 115 -29.63 -5.77 -3.45
CA MET A 115 -28.73 -6.92 -3.76
C MET A 115 -28.37 -7.79 -2.53
N LYS A 116 -29.28 -7.92 -1.54
CA LYS A 116 -29.18 -8.95 -0.49
C LYS A 116 -29.52 -10.38 -0.96
N LYS A 117 -29.59 -10.66 -2.26
CA LYS A 117 -29.86 -12.01 -2.79
C LYS A 117 -28.73 -12.48 -3.70
N ARG A 118 -27.66 -13.02 -3.12
CA ARG A 118 -26.79 -14.03 -3.76
C ARG A 118 -25.80 -14.64 -2.76
N LYS A 119 -26.34 -15.40 -1.82
CA LYS A 119 -25.70 -16.61 -1.29
C LYS A 119 -26.81 -17.65 -1.16
N ARG A 120 -26.95 -18.48 -2.20
CA ARG A 120 -27.48 -19.84 -2.07
C ARG A 120 -26.34 -20.70 -1.53
#